data_AF-A0A933KE28-F1
#
_entry.id   AF-A0A933KE28-F1
#
_cell.length_a   1.000
_cell.length_b   1.000
_cell.length_c   1.000
_cell.angle_alpha   90.00
_cell.angle_beta   90.00
_cell.angle_gamma   90.00
#
_symmetry.space_group_name_H-M   'P 1'
#
loop_
_entity.id
_entity.type
_entity.pdbx_description
1 polymer ?
#
loop_
_entity_poly.entity_id
_entity_poly.type
_entity_poly.pdbx_seq_one_letter_code
_entity_poly.pdbx_strand_id
1 'polypeptide(L)' 'MTGISLLQCGIYLFALTALAVWLGAYMARVYEGRSAWVDRLLGPLERLMYRVAGIDPSEDMGWRMYAEAVLAFNLLGM' A
#
# COMPACT_ATOMS: atom_id res chain seq x y z
N MET A 1 -19.19 35.03 4.82
CA MET A 1 -18.18 34.10 5.39
C MET A 1 -18.43 32.63 5.01
N THR A 2 -19.62 32.24 4.54
CA THR A 2 -19.96 30.86 4.13
C THR A 2 -19.62 30.48 2.68
N GLY A 3 -19.56 31.46 1.76
CA GLY A 3 -19.26 31.18 0.34
C GLY A 3 -17.82 30.70 0.10
N ILE A 4 -16.85 31.26 0.84
CA ILE A 4 -15.43 30.89 0.72
C ILE A 4 -15.17 29.49 1.30
N SER A 5 -15.79 29.13 2.42
CA SER A 5 -15.65 27.80 3.02
C SER A 5 -16.22 26.69 2.13
N LEU A 6 -17.37 26.94 1.49
CA LEU A 6 -17.94 26.00 0.51
C LEU A 6 -17.02 25.79 -0.70
N LEU A 7 -16.44 26.88 -1.23
CA LEU A 7 -15.47 26.81 -2.32
C LEU A 7 -14.22 26.03 -1.93
N GLN A 8 -13.67 26.29 -0.74
CA GLN A 8 -12.51 25.58 -0.21
C GLN A 8 -12.78 24.08 -0.04
N CYS A 9 -13.94 23.70 0.49
CA CYS A 9 -14.35 22.30 0.60
C CYS A 9 -14.44 21.63 -0.77
N GLY A 10 -15.03 22.30 -1.77
CA GLY A 10 -15.13 21.77 -3.13
C GLY A 10 -13.75 21.53 -3.77
N ILE A 11 -12.84 22.50 -3.65
CA ILE A 11 -11.46 22.39 -4.14
C ILE A 11 -10.71 21.26 -3.42
N TYR A 12 -10.86 21.18 -2.10
CA TYR A 12 -10.22 20.13 -1.30
C TYR A 12 -10.68 18.74 -1.72
N LEU A 13 -12.00 18.52 -1.84
CA LEU A 13 -12.54 17.23 -2.27
C LEU A 13 -12.09 16.85 -3.67
N PHE A 14 -12.05 17.84 -4.58
CA PHE A 14 -11.57 17.61 -5.94
C PHE A 14 -10.09 17.18 -5.94
N ALA A 15 -9.23 17.93 -5.24
CA ALA A 15 -7.82 17.61 -5.14
C ALA A 15 -7.59 16.24 -4.46
N LEU A 16 -8.25 15.99 -3.34
CA LEU A 16 -8.18 14.72 -2.61
C LEU A 16 -8.56 13.55 -3.52
N THR A 17 -9.67 13.66 -4.24
CA THR A 17 -10.16 12.60 -5.12
C THR A 17 -9.22 12.40 -6.31
N ALA A 18 -8.70 13.47 -6.91
CA ALA A 18 -7.75 13.39 -8.01
C ALA A 18 -6.46 12.66 -7.59
N LEU A 19 -5.91 13.00 -6.42
CA LEU A 19 -4.74 12.31 -5.87
C LEU A 19 -5.07 10.86 -5.50
N ALA A 20 -6.23 10.60 -4.90
CA ALA A 20 -6.64 9.25 -4.52
C ALA A 20 -6.79 8.34 -5.74
N VAL A 21 -7.37 8.83 -6.84
CA VAL A 21 -7.47 8.08 -8.10
C VAL A 21 -6.09 7.81 -8.68
N TRP A 22 -5.21 8.82 -8.72
CA TRP A 22 -3.85 8.65 -9.24
C TRP A 22 -3.04 7.64 -8.40
N LEU A 23 -3.10 7.75 -7.09
CA LEU A 23 -2.44 6.84 -6.16
C LEU A 23 -3.04 5.43 -6.23
N GLY A 24 -4.36 5.31 -6.33
CA GLY A 24 -5.04 4.01 -6.47
C GLY A 24 -4.65 3.30 -7.77
N ALA A 25 -4.56 4.03 -8.89
CA ALA A 25 -4.07 3.48 -10.15
C ALA A 25 -2.60 3.04 -10.07
N TYR A 26 -1.78 3.78 -9.31
CA TYR A 26 -0.40 3.37 -9.04
C TYR A 26 -0.33 2.10 -8.18
N MET A 27 -1.09 2.02 -7.09
CA MET A 27 -1.15 0.84 -6.23
C MET A 27 -1.61 -0.39 -7.01
N ALA A 28 -2.63 -0.26 -7.87
CA ALA A 28 -3.07 -1.34 -8.74
C ALA A 28 -1.94 -1.84 -9.66
N ARG A 29 -1.16 -0.92 -10.26
CA ARG A 29 0.00 -1.28 -11.10
C ARG A 29 1.12 -1.99 -10.32
N VAL A 30 1.32 -1.63 -9.05
CA VAL A 30 2.29 -2.28 -8.17
C VAL A 30 1.81 -3.68 -7.79
N TYR A 31 0.56 -3.83 -7.36
CA TYR A 31 0.00 -5.15 -7.00
C TYR A 31 -0.07 -6.12 -8.19
N GLU A 32 -0.27 -5.62 -9.42
CA GLU A 32 -0.24 -6.45 -10.62
C GLU A 32 1.18 -6.82 -11.09
N GLY A 33 2.24 -6.36 -10.42
CA GLY A 33 3.64 -6.61 -10.81
C GLY A 33 4.02 -5.93 -12.13
N ARG A 34 3.29 -4.89 -12.54
CA ARG A 34 3.52 -4.15 -13.81
C ARG A 34 4.27 -2.83 -13.61
N SER A 35 4.64 -2.50 -12.37
CA SER A 35 5.37 -1.28 -12.06
C SER A 35 6.88 -1.50 -12.24
N ALA A 36 7.33 -1.51 -13.49
CA ALA A 36 8.72 -1.78 -13.87
C ALA A 36 9.76 -0.84 -13.21
N TRP A 37 9.34 0.34 -12.73
CA TRP A 37 10.21 1.29 -12.01
C TRP A 37 10.36 0.93 -10.54
N VAL A 38 9.28 0.52 -9.89
CA VAL A 38 9.24 0.12 -8.48
C VAL A 38 9.95 -1.21 -8.32
N ASP A 39 9.64 -2.19 -9.17
CA ASP A 39 10.32 -3.49 -9.14
C ASP A 39 11.81 -3.40 -9.41
N ARG A 40 12.26 -2.44 -10.24
CA ARG A 40 13.69 -2.27 -10.53
C ARG A 40 14.47 -1.67 -9.36
N LEU A 41 13.85 -0.81 -8.55
CA LEU A 41 14.51 -0.14 -7.42
C LEU A 41 14.25 -0.86 -6.08
N LEU A 42 13.01 -1.24 -5.82
CA LEU A 42 12.56 -1.89 -4.60
C LEU A 42 12.60 -3.41 -4.70
N GLY A 43 12.50 -4.03 -5.88
CA GLY A 43 12.60 -5.48 -6.02
C GLY A 43 13.89 -6.12 -5.46
N PRO A 44 15.10 -5.56 -5.66
CA PRO A 44 16.29 -6.09 -4.99
C PRO A 44 16.27 -5.87 -3.47
N LEU A 45 15.59 -4.82 -3.00
CA LEU A 45 15.45 -4.48 -1.58
C LEU A 45 14.44 -5.41 -0.89
N GLU A 46 13.30 -5.69 -1.53
CA GLU A 46 12.33 -6.71 -1.13
C GLU A 46 12.98 -8.08 -1.05
N ARG A 47 13.74 -8.51 -2.06
CA ARG A 47 14.47 -9.79 -2.02
C ARG A 47 15.46 -9.85 -0.87
N LEU A 48 16.13 -8.73 -0.54
CA LEU A 48 17.03 -8.65 0.60
C LEU A 48 16.26 -8.77 1.92
N MET A 49 15.13 -8.08 2.05
CA MET A 49 14.26 -8.15 3.22
C MET A 49 13.67 -9.54 3.40
N TYR A 50 13.12 -10.16 2.35
CA TYR A 50 12.62 -11.53 2.38
C TYR A 50 13.73 -12.51 2.77
N ARG A 51 14.95 -12.34 2.24
CA ARG A 51 16.08 -13.20 2.59
C ARG A 51 16.57 -13.03 4.02
N VAL A 52 16.53 -11.80 4.56
CA VAL A 52 16.88 -11.52 5.96
C VAL A 52 15.79 -12.02 6.92
N ALA A 53 14.52 -11.91 6.52
CA ALA A 53 13.38 -12.40 7.29
C ALA A 53 13.15 -13.91 7.16
N GLY A 54 13.81 -14.58 6.20
CA GLY A 54 13.62 -16.01 5.92
C GLY A 54 12.23 -16.34 5.35
N ILE A 55 11.56 -15.36 4.74
CA ILE A 55 10.20 -15.49 4.21
C ILE A 55 10.29 -15.86 2.73
N ASP A 56 9.56 -16.90 2.32
CA ASP A 56 9.39 -17.27 0.92
C ASP A 56 8.19 -16.49 0.32
N PRO A 57 8.42 -15.51 -0.57
CA PRO A 57 7.34 -14.76 -1.20
C PRO A 57 6.50 -15.59 -2.17
N SER A 58 6.88 -16.85 -2.47
CA SER A 58 6.11 -17.77 -3.32
C SER A 58 5.08 -18.61 -2.57
N GLU A 59 5.11 -18.61 -1.23
CA GLU A 59 4.05 -19.21 -0.43
C GLU A 59 2.85 -18.28 -0.31
N ASP A 60 1.72 -18.66 -0.91
CA ASP A 60 0.45 -17.98 -0.69
C ASP A 60 0.00 -18.16 0.77
N MET A 61 -0.05 -17.06 1.52
CA MET A 61 -0.64 -17.08 2.86
C MET A 61 -2.15 -17.32 2.76
N GLY A 62 -2.60 -18.48 3.24
CA GLY A 62 -4.03 -18.73 3.45
C GLY A 62 -4.64 -17.72 4.43
N TRP A 63 -5.93 -17.41 4.25
CA TRP A 63 -6.64 -16.39 5.05
C TRP A 63 -6.49 -16.57 6.58
N ARG A 64 -6.43 -17.81 7.07
CA ARG A 64 -6.21 -18.13 8.49
C ARG A 64 -4.83 -17.69 8.97
N MET A 65 -3.81 -18.06 8.21
CA MET A 65 -2.41 -17.75 8.52
C MET A 65 -2.18 -16.23 8.50
N TYR A 66 -2.79 -15.53 7.54
CA TYR A 66 -2.75 -14.07 7.49
C TYR A 66 -3.38 -13.44 8.74
N ALA A 67 -4.57 -13.88 9.13
CA ALA A 67 -5.27 -13.35 10.30
C ALA A 67 -4.47 -13.60 11.60
N GLU A 68 -3.93 -14.81 11.77
CA GLU A 68 -3.09 -15.16 12.92
C GLU A 68 -1.79 -14.33 12.96
N ALA A 69 -1.11 -14.15 11.83
CA ALA A 69 0.09 -13.34 11.74
C ALA A 69 -0.16 -11.87 12.08
N VAL A 70 -1.25 -11.29 11.56
CA VAL A 70 -1.64 -9.90 11.87
C VAL A 70 -1.96 -9.73 13.35
N LEU A 71 -2.71 -10.66 13.95
CA LEU A 71 -3.03 -10.62 15.37
C LEU A 71 -1.78 -10.78 16.24
N ALA A 72 -0.91 -11.75 15.94
CA ALA A 72 0.33 -11.96 16.65
C ALA A 72 1.25 -10.74 16.57
N PHE A 73 1.37 -10.13 15.38
CA PHE A 73 2.15 -8.90 15.19
C PHE A 73 1.59 -7.73 16.01
N ASN A 74 0.26 -7.56 16.02
CA ASN A 74 -0.38 -6.49 16.79
C ASN A 74 -0.20 -6.68 18.30
N LEU A 75 -0.27 -7.92 18.78
CA LEU A 75 -0.08 -8.26 20.20
C LEU A 75 1.39 -8.13 20.64
N LEU A 76 2.35 -8.49 19.79
CA LEU A 76 3.79 -8.35 20.08
C LEU A 76 4.29 -6.91 19.96
N GLY A 77 3.62 -6.08 19.15
CA GLY A 77 3.96 -4.67 18.96
C GLY A 77 3.37 -3.72 20.00
N MET A 78 2.48 -4.20 20.88
CA MET A 78 1.92 -3.46 22.02
C MET A 78 2.90 -3.36 23.18
#